data_AF-A0A357R4V1-F1
#
_entry.id   AF-A0A357R4V1-F1
#
_cell.length_a   1.000
_cell.length_b   1.000
_cell.length_c   1.000
_cell.angle_alpha   90.00
_cell.angle_beta   90.00
_cell.angle_gamma   90.00
#
_symmetry.space_group_name_H-M   'P 1'
#
loop_
_entity.id
_entity.type
_entity.pdbx_description
1 polymer ?
#
loop_
_entity_poly.entity_id
_entity_poly.type
_entity_poly.pdbx_seq_one_letter_code
_entity_poly.pdbx_strand_id
1 'polypeptide(L)'
;MSLKKQNHGGNWMKKDWLLLGIICMTALLMTGCDAVHVILSSEPGQAAELVGAGAYTAGQEVTVSAMPEPGWEFVGWTQGGQVVAETTEYTFIVQRKTKLTANLRPLEYAVSAFAQGQGNFLYSQEPARHGREYTITAVPERGYRFVCWTEKGEVVSTEAEYTFTAAGDRDLTAMFLPEDYKVDLEIDEGGQVVETWSLQPAAQVTLEAIPREGYEFFGWVDQQTQQEVAAQKVFSFICEGRRSLLARFRKELVSADGGSLTAVVGKQTTIGEYAPADLVELPSHLSVKKRRVRSQVADALEIMAQAAQADGVQLNVDSGYRSYSTQHDLFYRYAKRDGVLAAERYSARPGQSEHQLGTVVDFGGTNRDYSDAFADTSQGKWLLANAYKFGFALSYPKGCEGITGYKYEPWHYRFIGVDLALAWKESGLTLIEFLQMKNQAD
;
A
#
# COMPACT_ATOMS: atom_id res chain seq x y z
N MET A 1 -49.18 17.87 -10.43
CA MET A 1 -49.23 19.33 -10.18
C MET A 1 -47.84 19.87 -10.53
N SER A 2 -47.62 20.78 -11.50
CA SER A 2 -48.17 22.15 -11.67
C SER A 2 -47.66 23.08 -10.55
N LEU A 3 -47.03 24.26 -10.74
CA LEU A 3 -46.78 25.17 -11.89
C LEU A 3 -45.27 25.60 -11.90
N LYS A 4 -44.60 26.18 -12.91
CA LYS A 4 -44.86 27.18 -13.98
C LYS A 4 -44.89 28.68 -13.55
N LYS A 5 -43.78 29.41 -13.78
CA LYS A 5 -43.60 30.86 -14.12
C LYS A 5 -42.07 31.17 -14.03
N GLN A 6 -41.30 31.71 -14.99
CA GLN A 6 -41.39 32.79 -16.01
C GLN A 6 -41.33 34.25 -15.51
N ASN A 7 -40.30 34.98 -16.03
CA ASN A 7 -40.04 36.45 -16.14
C ASN A 7 -38.69 36.91 -15.50
N HIS A 8 -37.96 37.94 -15.97
CA HIS A 8 -37.77 38.54 -17.32
C HIS A 8 -36.65 39.62 -17.28
N GLY A 9 -35.88 39.79 -18.37
CA GLY A 9 -35.01 40.97 -18.67
C GLY A 9 -33.70 41.11 -17.87
N GLY A 10 -32.61 41.71 -18.37
CA GLY A 10 -32.22 42.21 -19.71
C GLY A 10 -30.72 42.58 -19.68
N ASN A 11 -29.87 42.14 -20.63
CA ASN A 11 -29.58 42.68 -21.97
C ASN A 11 -28.82 44.04 -22.01
N TRP A 12 -27.48 43.98 -22.19
CA TRP A 12 -26.52 44.91 -22.83
C TRP A 12 -25.17 44.13 -22.88
N MET A 13 -24.28 44.08 -23.88
CA MET A 13 -24.18 44.68 -25.24
C MET A 13 -23.57 43.72 -26.28
N LYS A 14 -24.26 43.60 -27.43
CA LYS A 14 -23.80 43.46 -28.83
C LYS A 14 -22.29 43.38 -29.15
N LYS A 15 -21.93 42.45 -30.05
CA LYS A 15 -21.75 42.74 -31.49
C LYS A 15 -21.75 41.49 -32.37
N ASP A 16 -22.81 41.35 -33.17
CA ASP A 16 -22.95 40.31 -34.20
C ASP A 16 -22.08 40.61 -35.43
N TRP A 17 -21.64 39.57 -36.13
CA TRP A 17 -21.24 39.63 -37.54
C TRP A 17 -22.10 38.62 -38.31
N LEU A 18 -22.99 39.13 -39.17
CA LEU A 18 -23.90 38.31 -39.98
C LEU A 18 -23.89 38.80 -41.44
N LEU A 19 -23.82 37.84 -42.37
CA LEU A 19 -24.03 37.95 -43.83
C LEU A 19 -23.16 38.95 -44.63
N LEU A 20 -22.58 38.44 -45.73
CA LEU A 20 -23.18 38.64 -47.05
C LEU A 20 -22.54 37.71 -48.09
N GLY A 21 -23.25 36.64 -48.44
CA GLY A 21 -23.02 35.86 -49.65
C GLY A 21 -24.09 36.22 -50.69
N ILE A 22 -23.67 36.38 -51.95
CA ILE A 22 -24.49 36.69 -53.14
C ILE A 22 -24.96 38.16 -53.24
N ILE A 23 -24.48 38.88 -54.26
CA ILE A 23 -25.31 39.72 -55.16
C ILE A 23 -24.54 40.13 -56.44
N CYS A 24 -25.28 40.20 -57.55
CA CYS A 24 -24.99 40.81 -58.86
C CYS A 24 -23.71 40.44 -59.64
N MET A 25 -23.94 39.74 -60.76
CA MET A 25 -23.29 40.09 -62.03
C MET A 25 -23.49 41.58 -62.35
N THR A 26 -22.39 42.28 -62.62
CA THR A 26 -22.39 43.46 -63.51
C THR A 26 -21.29 43.26 -64.54
N ALA A 27 -21.69 42.99 -65.78
CA ALA A 27 -20.76 42.95 -66.91
C ALA A 27 -20.66 44.35 -67.53
N LEU A 28 -19.47 44.95 -67.55
CA LEU A 28 -19.02 45.79 -68.67
C LEU A 28 -17.51 46.06 -68.64
N LEU A 29 -16.94 46.20 -69.85
CA LEU A 29 -15.63 46.77 -70.19
C LEU A 29 -14.38 45.98 -69.76
N MET A 30 -13.92 45.12 -70.68
CA MET A 30 -12.53 44.69 -70.73
C MET A 30 -11.62 45.87 -71.11
N THR A 31 -10.92 46.44 -70.13
CA THR A 31 -9.56 46.92 -70.36
C THR A 31 -8.61 45.78 -70.04
N GLY A 32 -7.92 45.25 -71.06
CA GLY A 32 -6.98 44.14 -70.89
C GLY A 32 -5.80 44.52 -70.00
N CYS A 33 -5.89 44.18 -68.72
CA CYS A 33 -4.75 44.11 -67.81
C CYS A 33 -4.58 42.62 -67.48
N ASP A 34 -3.53 42.00 -67.99
CA ASP A 34 -3.29 40.56 -67.77
C ASP A 34 -3.08 40.31 -66.27
N ALA A 35 -4.02 39.60 -65.65
CA ALA A 35 -4.02 39.32 -64.22
C ALA A 35 -2.90 38.32 -63.88
N VAL A 36 -1.86 38.82 -63.23
CA VAL A 36 -0.67 38.06 -62.86
C VAL A 36 -0.90 37.38 -61.51
N HIS A 37 -0.63 36.08 -61.43
CA HIS A 37 -0.94 35.29 -60.23
C HIS A 37 0.31 35.08 -59.35
N VAL A 38 0.13 35.29 -58.04
CA VAL A 38 1.06 34.87 -56.98
C VAL A 38 0.47 33.63 -56.31
N ILE A 39 1.24 32.54 -56.30
CA ILE A 39 0.88 31.27 -55.68
C ILE A 39 1.86 31.01 -54.55
N LEU A 40 1.34 30.72 -53.37
CA LEU A 40 2.13 30.40 -52.17
C LEU A 40 1.96 28.92 -51.81
N SER A 41 3.02 28.32 -51.27
CA SER A 41 3.02 26.99 -50.66
C SER A 41 4.04 26.96 -49.51
N SER A 42 3.83 26.11 -48.51
CA SER A 42 4.85 25.82 -47.49
C SER A 42 5.56 24.51 -47.82
N GLU A 43 6.84 24.42 -47.50
CA GLU A 43 7.59 23.16 -47.51
C GLU A 43 8.21 22.95 -46.11
N PRO A 44 7.80 21.92 -45.35
CA PRO A 44 6.74 20.96 -45.69
C PRO A 44 5.33 21.58 -45.72
N GLY A 45 4.40 20.90 -46.38
CA GLY A 45 3.01 21.35 -46.50
C GLY A 45 2.30 21.51 -45.16
N GLN A 46 1.52 22.58 -45.00
CA GLN A 46 0.78 22.95 -43.78
C GLN A 46 1.65 23.35 -42.57
N ALA A 47 2.97 23.53 -42.73
CA ALA A 47 3.85 24.02 -41.66
C ALA A 47 3.74 25.53 -41.38
N ALA A 48 2.96 26.29 -42.17
CA ALA A 48 2.70 27.71 -41.97
C ALA A 48 1.37 28.15 -42.58
N GLU A 49 0.70 29.11 -41.94
CA GLU A 49 -0.36 29.91 -42.57
C GLU A 49 0.29 30.96 -43.49
N LEU A 50 -0.24 31.10 -44.71
CA LEU A 50 0.36 31.93 -45.77
C LEU A 50 -0.64 32.99 -46.27
N VAL A 51 -0.21 34.25 -46.30
CA VAL A 51 -1.03 35.40 -46.73
C VAL A 51 -0.36 36.10 -47.92
N GLY A 52 -1.17 36.66 -48.84
CA GLY A 52 -0.69 37.34 -50.05
C GLY A 52 -0.68 36.49 -51.33
N ALA A 53 -1.34 35.33 -51.33
CA ALA A 53 -1.68 34.61 -52.56
C ALA A 53 -2.87 35.28 -53.27
N GLY A 54 -2.86 35.34 -54.61
CA GLY A 54 -3.94 35.99 -55.36
C GLY A 54 -3.61 36.36 -56.79
N ALA A 55 -4.51 37.14 -57.40
CA ALA A 55 -4.35 37.74 -58.72
C ALA A 55 -4.12 39.26 -58.57
N TYR A 56 -3.10 39.77 -59.26
CA TYR A 56 -2.57 41.12 -59.14
C TYR A 56 -2.36 41.74 -60.53
N THR A 57 -2.23 43.06 -60.62
CA THR A 57 -1.86 43.71 -61.89
C THR A 57 -0.34 43.70 -62.08
N ALA A 58 0.11 43.62 -63.33
CA ALA A 58 1.54 43.71 -63.63
C ALA A 58 2.09 45.10 -63.23
N GLY A 59 3.18 45.12 -62.45
CA GLY A 59 3.74 46.34 -61.85
C GLY A 59 3.20 46.67 -60.45
N GLN A 60 2.25 45.90 -59.91
CA GLN A 60 1.77 46.08 -58.54
C GLN A 60 2.80 45.58 -57.51
N GLU A 61 3.01 46.33 -56.45
CA GLU A 61 3.75 45.88 -55.26
C GLU A 61 2.85 45.01 -54.38
N VAL A 62 3.37 43.86 -53.92
CA VAL A 62 2.69 42.95 -53.00
C VAL A 62 3.63 42.53 -51.89
N THR A 63 3.09 42.44 -50.66
CA THR A 63 3.74 41.78 -49.53
C THR A 63 3.09 40.43 -49.31
N VAL A 64 3.90 39.37 -49.22
CA VAL A 64 3.48 38.04 -48.81
C VAL A 64 4.04 37.77 -47.41
N SER A 65 3.30 37.02 -46.59
CA SER A 65 3.76 36.65 -45.24
C SER A 65 3.51 35.18 -44.93
N ALA A 66 4.40 34.62 -44.11
CA ALA A 66 4.29 33.27 -43.57
C ALA A 66 4.31 33.33 -42.04
N MET A 67 3.29 32.74 -41.42
CA MET A 67 3.22 32.52 -39.98
C MET A 67 3.45 31.03 -39.71
N PRO A 68 4.63 30.62 -39.20
CA PRO A 68 4.90 29.22 -38.86
C PRO A 68 3.88 28.67 -37.87
N GLU A 69 3.45 27.44 -38.09
CA GLU A 69 2.70 26.68 -37.10
C GLU A 69 3.58 26.36 -35.88
N PRO A 70 3.00 26.16 -34.68
CA PRO A 70 3.74 25.77 -33.49
C PRO A 70 4.64 24.56 -33.76
N GLY A 71 5.93 24.68 -33.41
CA GLY A 71 6.92 23.64 -33.68
C GLY A 71 7.75 23.83 -34.95
N TRP A 72 7.47 24.85 -35.76
CA TRP A 72 8.21 25.15 -36.99
C TRP A 72 8.93 26.50 -36.93
N GLU A 73 10.10 26.56 -37.55
CA GLU A 73 10.90 27.77 -37.75
C GLU A 73 10.91 28.13 -39.23
N PHE A 74 10.63 29.40 -39.55
CA PHE A 74 10.75 29.94 -40.90
C PHE A 74 12.23 30.08 -41.29
N VAL A 75 12.61 29.51 -42.44
CA VAL A 75 13.99 29.57 -42.95
C VAL A 75 14.14 30.58 -44.09
N GLY A 76 13.13 30.72 -44.95
CA GLY A 76 13.18 31.66 -46.07
C GLY A 76 12.14 31.40 -47.15
N TRP A 77 11.88 32.42 -47.96
CA TRP A 77 11.11 32.33 -49.20
C TRP A 77 12.02 31.90 -50.35
N THR A 78 11.58 30.92 -51.16
CA THR A 78 12.25 30.54 -52.40
C THR A 78 11.35 30.70 -53.63
N GLN A 79 11.93 31.13 -54.76
CA GLN A 79 11.31 31.13 -56.08
C GLN A 79 12.11 30.21 -57.01
N GLY A 80 11.48 29.13 -57.49
CA GLY A 80 12.16 28.17 -58.38
C GLY A 80 13.41 27.51 -57.78
N GLY A 81 13.46 27.39 -56.44
CA GLY A 81 14.60 26.84 -55.70
C GLY A 81 15.68 27.85 -55.29
N GLN A 82 15.59 29.12 -55.71
CA GLN A 82 16.50 30.19 -55.27
C GLN A 82 15.89 30.98 -54.11
N VAL A 83 16.68 31.29 -53.08
CA VAL A 83 16.24 32.14 -51.95
C VAL A 83 16.00 33.56 -52.45
N VAL A 84 14.85 34.13 -52.10
CA VAL A 84 14.45 35.50 -52.45
C VAL A 84 14.23 36.42 -51.24
N ALA A 85 14.01 35.84 -50.05
CA ALA A 85 14.01 36.54 -48.76
C ALA A 85 14.23 35.56 -47.60
N GLU A 86 14.82 36.06 -46.50
CA GLU A 86 15.04 35.32 -45.25
C GLU A 86 14.11 35.80 -44.12
N THR A 87 13.30 36.83 -44.39
CA THR A 87 12.26 37.36 -43.49
C THR A 87 10.91 36.70 -43.75
N THR A 88 10.10 36.55 -42.69
CA THR A 88 8.73 35.99 -42.77
C THR A 88 7.83 36.78 -43.71
N GLU A 89 8.03 38.10 -43.79
CA GLU A 89 7.42 38.98 -44.78
C GLU A 89 8.38 39.22 -45.97
N TYR A 90 7.84 39.21 -47.18
CA TYR A 90 8.58 39.53 -48.41
C TYR A 90 7.76 40.43 -49.33
N THR A 91 8.30 41.60 -49.66
CA THR A 91 7.68 42.59 -50.56
C THR A 91 8.38 42.60 -51.90
N PHE A 92 7.61 42.50 -53.00
CA PHE A 92 8.13 42.53 -54.37
C PHE A 92 7.12 43.08 -55.37
N ILE A 93 7.61 43.47 -56.56
CA ILE A 93 6.76 43.93 -57.66
C ILE A 93 6.38 42.76 -58.56
N VAL A 94 5.07 42.52 -58.72
CA VAL A 94 4.53 41.42 -59.52
C VAL A 94 4.66 41.75 -61.02
N GLN A 95 5.59 41.07 -61.71
CA GLN A 95 5.84 41.27 -63.15
C GLN A 95 5.36 40.11 -64.03
N ARG A 96 5.35 38.89 -63.47
CA ARG A 96 4.96 37.64 -64.13
C ARG A 96 4.47 36.65 -63.09
N LYS A 97 3.87 35.53 -63.52
CA LYS A 97 3.37 34.49 -62.62
C LYS A 97 4.48 34.05 -61.66
N THR A 98 4.25 34.26 -60.37
CA THR A 98 5.21 33.99 -59.31
C THR A 98 4.70 32.82 -58.47
N LYS A 99 5.59 31.85 -58.21
CA LYS A 99 5.39 30.79 -57.22
C LYS A 99 6.44 30.99 -56.14
N LEU A 100 6.01 31.16 -54.90
CA LEU A 100 6.91 31.23 -53.74
C LEU A 100 6.64 30.06 -52.80
N THR A 101 7.71 29.45 -52.34
CA THR A 101 7.66 28.45 -51.27
C THR A 101 8.20 29.08 -49.99
N ALA A 102 7.42 29.09 -48.92
CA ALA A 102 7.91 29.32 -47.57
C ALA A 102 8.57 28.02 -47.09
N ASN A 103 9.88 28.05 -46.85
CA ASN A 103 10.63 26.88 -46.43
C ASN A 103 10.76 26.93 -44.91
N LEU A 104 10.40 25.83 -44.25
CA LEU A 104 10.44 25.71 -42.79
C LEU A 104 11.24 24.49 -42.37
N ARG A 105 11.83 24.57 -41.17
CA ARG A 105 12.45 23.43 -40.50
C ARG A 105 11.73 23.18 -39.16
N PRO A 106 11.64 21.93 -38.68
CA PRO A 106 11.12 21.67 -37.35
C PRO A 106 12.07 22.29 -36.32
N LEU A 107 11.52 22.81 -35.22
CA LEU A 107 12.31 23.18 -34.05
C LEU A 107 13.02 21.95 -33.50
N GLU A 108 14.26 22.14 -33.04
CA GLU A 108 15.03 21.14 -32.30
C GLU A 108 15.02 21.51 -30.82
N TYR A 109 14.65 20.56 -29.97
CA TYR A 109 14.52 20.75 -28.53
C TYR A 109 15.72 20.19 -27.76
N ALA A 110 16.05 20.82 -26.63
CA ALA A 110 17.04 20.32 -25.70
C ALA A 110 16.44 19.18 -24.85
N VAL A 111 17.11 18.02 -24.83
CA VAL A 111 16.79 16.93 -23.90
C VAL A 111 18.01 16.71 -23.01
N SER A 112 17.85 16.95 -21.71
CA SER A 112 18.88 16.74 -20.70
C SER A 112 18.46 15.63 -19.73
N ALA A 113 19.45 14.97 -19.13
CA ALA A 113 19.23 14.00 -18.08
C ALA A 113 20.24 14.15 -16.94
N PHE A 114 19.75 14.05 -15.70
CA PHE A 114 20.55 13.98 -14.49
C PHE A 114 20.48 12.59 -13.86
N ALA A 115 21.60 12.10 -13.31
CA ALA A 115 21.68 10.80 -12.64
C ALA A 115 21.54 10.97 -11.13
N GLN A 116 20.48 10.40 -10.56
CA GLN A 116 20.36 10.24 -9.13
C GLN A 116 20.80 8.83 -8.74
N GLY A 117 22.06 8.71 -8.29
CA GLY A 117 22.76 7.43 -8.14
C GLY A 117 23.89 7.31 -9.17
N GLN A 118 24.41 6.10 -9.40
CA GLN A 118 25.47 5.85 -10.39
C GLN A 118 24.88 5.22 -11.65
N GLY A 119 24.99 5.94 -12.77
CA GLY A 119 24.48 5.52 -14.07
C GLY A 119 24.79 6.56 -15.14
N ASN A 120 24.66 6.12 -16.39
CA ASN A 120 24.98 6.90 -17.58
C ASN A 120 23.78 6.91 -18.54
N PHE A 121 23.85 7.73 -19.59
CA PHE A 121 22.77 7.94 -20.56
C PHE A 121 23.22 7.66 -21.98
N LEU A 122 22.35 6.99 -22.73
CA LEU A 122 22.43 6.92 -24.18
C LEU A 122 21.29 7.74 -24.77
N TYR A 123 21.63 8.62 -25.70
CA TYR A 123 20.69 9.51 -26.39
C TYR A 123 20.49 9.01 -27.82
N SER A 124 19.31 9.27 -28.39
CA SER A 124 19.09 9.12 -29.83
C SER A 124 20.09 9.97 -30.62
N GLN A 125 20.60 9.42 -31.73
CA GLN A 125 21.66 10.07 -32.53
C GLN A 125 21.17 11.31 -33.29
N GLU A 126 19.89 11.32 -33.71
CA GLU A 126 19.25 12.48 -34.32
C GLU A 126 18.76 13.47 -33.25
N PRO A 127 18.80 14.79 -33.49
CA PRO A 127 18.22 15.79 -32.58
C PRO A 127 16.72 15.57 -32.31
N ALA A 128 16.25 16.01 -31.15
CA ALA A 128 14.83 15.96 -30.76
C ALA A 128 13.99 16.97 -31.55
N ARG A 129 13.71 16.66 -32.82
CA ARG A 129 12.92 17.48 -33.75
C ARG A 129 11.44 17.42 -33.43
N HIS A 130 10.77 18.57 -33.52
CA HIS A 130 9.34 18.70 -33.27
C HIS A 130 8.50 17.65 -33.99
N GLY A 131 7.60 17.00 -33.24
CA GLY A 131 6.69 15.98 -33.74
C GLY A 131 7.34 14.63 -34.08
N ARG A 132 8.64 14.46 -33.83
CA ARG A 132 9.35 13.17 -33.95
C ARG A 132 9.48 12.49 -32.60
N GLU A 133 9.56 11.17 -32.64
CA GLU A 133 9.93 10.38 -31.47
C GLU A 133 11.42 10.59 -31.14
N TYR A 134 11.71 10.66 -29.85
CA TYR A 134 13.05 10.73 -29.30
C TYR A 134 13.17 9.73 -28.15
N THR A 135 14.23 8.95 -28.15
CA THR A 135 14.50 7.91 -27.16
C THR A 135 15.73 8.27 -26.33
N ILE A 136 15.61 8.10 -25.02
CA ILE A 136 16.73 8.15 -24.06
C ILE A 136 16.76 6.85 -23.26
N THR A 137 17.95 6.28 -23.09
CA THR A 137 18.13 4.98 -22.42
C THR A 137 19.08 5.12 -21.24
N ALA A 138 18.60 4.76 -20.05
CA ALA A 138 19.36 4.72 -18.82
C ALA A 138 20.24 3.47 -18.77
N VAL A 139 21.53 3.65 -18.50
CA VAL A 139 22.52 2.58 -18.41
C VAL A 139 23.09 2.57 -16.99
N PRO A 140 22.65 1.67 -16.10
CA PRO A 140 23.19 1.58 -14.74
C PRO A 140 24.70 1.28 -14.74
N GLU A 141 25.43 1.82 -13.77
CA GLU A 141 26.79 1.36 -13.53
C GLU A 141 26.82 -0.03 -12.89
N ARG A 142 27.98 -0.69 -12.92
CA ARG A 142 28.13 -2.04 -12.35
C ARG A 142 27.77 -2.04 -10.86
N GLY A 143 26.83 -2.91 -10.47
CA GLY A 143 26.33 -3.00 -9.11
C GLY A 143 25.18 -2.02 -8.81
N TYR A 144 24.66 -1.32 -9.82
CA TYR A 144 23.46 -0.50 -9.75
C TYR A 144 22.37 -1.03 -10.69
N ARG A 145 21.12 -0.72 -10.38
CA ARG A 145 19.92 -0.96 -11.19
C ARG A 145 19.21 0.35 -11.46
N PHE A 146 18.59 0.47 -12.62
CA PHE A 146 17.63 1.53 -12.91
C PHE A 146 16.33 1.31 -12.11
N VAL A 147 15.60 2.39 -11.81
CA VAL A 147 14.31 2.35 -11.11
C VAL A 147 13.22 3.08 -11.88
N CYS A 148 13.43 4.35 -12.24
CA CYS A 148 12.48 5.13 -13.03
C CYS A 148 13.11 6.38 -13.64
N TRP A 149 12.43 6.94 -14.63
CA TRP A 149 12.60 8.29 -15.13
C TRP A 149 11.58 9.21 -14.46
N THR A 150 12.02 10.39 -14.05
CA THR A 150 11.16 11.45 -13.52
C THR A 150 11.37 12.76 -14.26
N GLU A 151 10.33 13.61 -14.27
CA GLU A 151 10.39 14.99 -14.76
C GLU A 151 9.62 15.86 -13.76
N LYS A 152 10.24 16.96 -13.28
CA LYS A 152 9.66 17.84 -12.24
C LYS A 152 9.23 17.11 -10.94
N GLY A 153 9.79 15.93 -10.69
CA GLY A 153 9.48 15.06 -9.54
C GLY A 153 8.38 14.02 -9.78
N GLU A 154 7.71 14.03 -10.94
CA GLU A 154 6.70 13.03 -11.30
C GLU A 154 7.33 11.90 -12.13
N VAL A 155 6.90 10.65 -11.91
CA VAL A 155 7.39 9.49 -12.68
C VAL A 155 6.81 9.52 -14.09
N VAL A 156 7.67 9.57 -15.11
CA VAL A 156 7.29 9.58 -16.53
C VAL A 156 7.52 8.24 -17.24
N SER A 157 8.37 7.37 -16.68
CA SER A 157 8.56 5.98 -17.14
C SER A 157 9.20 5.12 -16.05
N THR A 158 8.83 3.84 -15.99
CA THR A 158 9.54 2.79 -15.21
C THR A 158 10.48 1.95 -16.07
N GLU A 159 10.45 2.13 -17.39
CA GLU A 159 11.34 1.45 -18.33
C GLU A 159 12.64 2.23 -18.51
N ALA A 160 13.77 1.53 -18.55
CA ALA A 160 15.09 2.15 -18.70
C ALA A 160 15.25 2.87 -20.03
N GLU A 161 14.66 2.32 -21.10
CA GLU A 161 14.46 2.98 -22.38
C GLU A 161 13.13 3.75 -22.36
N TYR A 162 13.19 5.06 -22.60
CA TYR A 162 12.03 5.95 -22.60
C TYR A 162 11.96 6.71 -23.93
N THR A 163 10.88 6.44 -24.67
CA THR A 163 10.58 7.08 -25.96
C THR A 163 9.40 8.03 -25.80
N PHE A 164 9.51 9.24 -26.33
CA PHE A 164 8.46 10.26 -26.30
C PHE A 164 8.47 11.13 -27.56
N THR A 165 7.35 11.76 -27.90
CA THR A 165 7.29 12.75 -28.98
C THR A 165 7.86 14.09 -28.51
N ALA A 166 8.85 14.62 -29.24
CA ALA A 166 9.48 15.89 -28.91
C ALA A 166 8.54 17.07 -29.23
N ALA A 167 8.18 17.84 -28.19
CA ALA A 167 7.24 18.97 -28.27
C ALA A 167 7.70 20.21 -27.48
N GLY A 168 8.86 20.13 -26.83
CA GLY A 168 9.44 21.13 -25.94
C GLY A 168 10.73 20.60 -25.33
N ASP A 169 11.51 21.49 -24.71
CA ASP A 169 12.70 21.10 -23.96
C ASP A 169 12.32 20.24 -22.74
N ARG A 170 13.18 19.27 -22.38
CA ARG A 170 12.94 18.32 -21.27
C ARG A 170 14.18 18.15 -20.40
N ASP A 171 13.96 18.22 -19.09
CA ASP A 171 14.96 17.97 -18.06
C ASP A 171 14.55 16.75 -17.23
N LEU A 172 15.11 15.60 -17.60
CA LEU A 172 14.78 14.30 -17.00
C LEU A 172 15.73 13.98 -15.85
N THR A 173 15.26 13.18 -14.89
CA THR A 173 16.12 12.57 -13.86
C THR A 173 15.92 11.06 -13.86
N ALA A 174 17.00 10.32 -14.11
CA ALA A 174 17.02 8.87 -13.97
C ALA A 174 17.40 8.50 -12.54
N MET A 175 16.67 7.54 -11.99
CA MET A 175 16.88 7.05 -10.65
C MET A 175 17.61 5.69 -10.68
N PHE A 176 18.78 5.63 -10.04
CA PHE A 176 19.62 4.44 -9.94
C PHE A 176 19.85 4.06 -8.47
N LEU A 177 19.69 2.78 -8.15
CA LEU A 177 19.92 2.22 -6.81
C LEU A 177 21.00 1.13 -6.86
N PRO A 178 21.78 0.91 -5.79
CA PRO A 178 22.58 -0.29 -5.65
C PRO A 178 21.73 -1.57 -5.84
N GLU A 179 22.29 -2.60 -6.46
CA GLU A 179 21.58 -3.86 -6.76
C GLU A 179 21.14 -4.63 -5.51
N ASP A 180 21.79 -4.40 -4.37
CA ASP A 180 21.45 -4.98 -3.08
C ASP A 180 20.40 -4.17 -2.32
N TYR A 181 20.11 -2.92 -2.72
CA TYR A 181 19.06 -2.10 -2.10
C TYR A 181 17.69 -2.59 -2.60
N LYS A 182 17.17 -3.59 -1.88
CA LYS A 182 15.97 -4.36 -2.18
C LYS A 182 15.22 -4.71 -0.90
N VAL A 183 13.90 -4.67 -0.95
CA VAL A 183 13.04 -5.28 0.06
C VAL A 183 12.44 -6.55 -0.54
N ASP A 184 12.68 -7.69 0.09
CA ASP A 184 11.90 -8.90 -0.17
C ASP A 184 10.66 -8.84 0.73
N LEU A 185 9.47 -8.82 0.14
CA LEU A 185 8.21 -8.78 0.87
C LEU A 185 7.50 -10.12 0.84
N GLU A 186 7.33 -10.72 2.01
CA GLU A 186 6.31 -11.74 2.24
C GLU A 186 5.05 -11.06 2.81
N ILE A 187 3.87 -11.53 2.43
CA ILE A 187 2.59 -10.90 2.78
C ILE A 187 1.64 -12.01 3.27
N ASP A 188 1.24 -11.93 4.55
CA ASP A 188 0.21 -12.81 5.11
C ASP A 188 -1.13 -12.63 4.36
N GLU A 189 -1.96 -13.68 4.32
CA GLU A 189 -3.31 -13.57 3.77
C GLU A 189 -4.12 -12.46 4.46
N GLY A 190 -4.82 -11.64 3.67
CA GLY A 190 -5.70 -10.59 4.20
C GLY A 190 -5.31 -9.16 3.86
N GLY A 191 -4.24 -8.95 3.09
CA GLY A 191 -3.83 -7.61 2.68
C GLY A 191 -3.18 -7.52 1.31
N GLN A 192 -2.57 -6.36 1.10
CA GLN A 192 -1.61 -5.99 0.05
C GLN A 192 -0.59 -5.01 0.66
N VAL A 193 0.55 -4.83 0.00
CA VAL A 193 1.55 -3.80 0.36
C VAL A 193 1.87 -2.96 -0.87
N VAL A 194 1.92 -1.64 -0.68
CA VAL A 194 2.45 -0.69 -1.67
C VAL A 194 3.86 -0.29 -1.23
N GLU A 195 4.84 -0.44 -2.13
CA GLU A 195 6.23 -0.05 -1.91
C GLU A 195 6.55 1.22 -2.71
N THR A 196 7.15 2.21 -2.07
CA THR A 196 7.56 3.48 -2.68
C THR A 196 8.98 3.86 -2.25
N TRP A 197 9.72 4.49 -3.15
CA TRP A 197 11.12 4.88 -2.92
C TRP A 197 11.30 6.40 -3.07
N SER A 198 12.08 6.99 -2.18
CA SER A 198 12.62 8.36 -2.27
C SER A 198 14.12 8.31 -2.05
N LEU A 199 14.90 9.00 -2.88
CA LEU A 199 16.36 8.94 -2.85
C LEU A 199 17.06 10.27 -2.46
N GLN A 200 16.32 11.26 -1.93
CA GLN A 200 16.90 12.48 -1.35
C GLN A 200 16.51 12.60 0.14
N PRO A 201 17.45 12.81 1.08
CA PRO A 201 18.91 12.84 0.92
C PRO A 201 19.56 11.43 0.92
N ALA A 202 18.78 10.37 1.12
CA ALA A 202 19.24 8.98 1.17
C ALA A 202 18.16 8.05 0.59
N ALA A 203 18.49 6.79 0.36
CA ALA A 203 17.57 5.78 -0.16
C ALA A 203 16.54 5.35 0.90
N GLN A 204 15.45 6.10 1.02
CA GLN A 204 14.32 5.78 1.88
C GLN A 204 13.29 4.95 1.11
N VAL A 205 12.93 3.80 1.66
CA VAL A 205 11.76 3.02 1.23
C VAL A 205 10.61 3.27 2.20
N THR A 206 9.39 3.35 1.68
CA THR A 206 8.15 3.44 2.45
C THR A 206 7.19 2.35 2.00
N LEU A 207 6.77 1.54 2.96
CA LEU A 207 5.84 0.44 2.79
C LEU A 207 4.50 0.81 3.41
N GLU A 208 3.41 0.71 2.66
CA GLU A 208 2.05 0.88 3.15
C GLU A 208 1.28 -0.43 3.07
N ALA A 209 0.89 -0.96 4.24
CA ALA A 209 0.04 -2.13 4.38
C ALA A 209 -1.44 -1.74 4.23
N ILE A 210 -2.11 -2.35 3.26
CA ILE A 210 -3.53 -2.14 2.94
C ILE A 210 -4.29 -3.44 3.28
N PRO A 211 -5.02 -3.50 4.42
CA PRO A 211 -5.86 -4.64 4.74
C PRO A 211 -7.05 -4.75 3.78
N ARG A 212 -7.52 -5.97 3.55
CA ARG A 212 -8.81 -6.25 2.91
C ARG A 212 -9.95 -6.07 3.92
N GLU A 213 -11.17 -5.98 3.43
CA GLU A 213 -12.38 -5.91 4.27
C GLU A 213 -12.44 -7.10 5.25
N GLY A 214 -12.71 -6.82 6.53
CA GLY A 214 -12.74 -7.81 7.61
C GLY A 214 -11.36 -8.26 8.10
N TYR A 215 -10.27 -7.65 7.64
CA TYR A 215 -8.91 -7.88 8.10
C TYR A 215 -8.28 -6.60 8.66
N GLU A 216 -7.41 -6.76 9.65
CA GLU A 216 -6.52 -5.72 10.16
C GLU A 216 -5.06 -6.07 9.90
N PHE A 217 -4.24 -5.02 9.73
CA PHE A 217 -2.79 -5.12 9.76
C PHE A 217 -2.31 -5.05 11.21
N PHE A 218 -1.39 -5.93 11.62
CA PHE A 218 -0.94 -6.01 13.02
C PHE A 218 0.58 -6.11 13.23
N GLY A 219 1.39 -5.99 12.19
CA GLY A 219 2.84 -5.79 12.36
C GLY A 219 3.69 -6.07 11.12
N TRP A 220 4.83 -5.38 11.04
CA TRP A 220 5.95 -5.70 10.15
C TRP A 220 6.94 -6.54 10.93
N VAL A 221 7.34 -7.69 10.39
CA VAL A 221 8.35 -8.57 11.00
C VAL A 221 9.56 -8.69 10.11
N ASP A 222 10.73 -8.41 10.66
CA ASP A 222 12.00 -8.64 9.99
C ASP A 222 12.34 -10.13 10.02
N GLN A 223 12.36 -10.78 8.86
CA GLN A 223 12.38 -12.24 8.77
C GLN A 223 13.73 -12.84 9.18
N GLN A 224 14.82 -12.07 9.09
CA GLN A 224 16.14 -12.50 9.53
C GLN A 224 16.26 -12.49 11.06
N THR A 225 15.77 -11.43 11.71
CA THR A 225 15.84 -11.27 13.17
C THR A 225 14.63 -11.85 13.91
N GLN A 226 13.56 -12.18 13.18
CA GLN A 226 12.25 -12.58 13.71
C GLN A 226 11.61 -11.54 14.64
N GLN A 227 12.02 -10.27 14.56
CA GLN A 227 11.52 -9.18 15.41
C GLN A 227 10.40 -8.38 14.73
N GLU A 228 9.43 -7.94 15.52
CA GLU A 228 8.46 -6.92 15.11
C GLU A 228 9.18 -5.55 15.01
N VAL A 229 9.21 -4.96 13.82
CA VAL A 229 9.99 -3.73 13.53
C VAL A 229 9.12 -2.47 13.40
N ALA A 230 7.82 -2.64 13.15
CA ALA A 230 6.82 -1.57 13.23
C ALA A 230 5.42 -2.19 13.39
N ALA A 231 4.52 -1.49 14.09
CA ALA A 231 3.11 -1.89 14.25
C ALA A 231 2.16 -1.03 13.39
N GLN A 232 2.67 0.06 12.81
CA GLN A 232 1.94 1.01 11.98
C GLN A 232 1.82 0.48 10.54
N LYS A 233 0.66 0.73 9.90
CA LYS A 233 0.44 0.37 8.49
C LYS A 233 1.46 1.00 7.53
N VAL A 234 1.92 2.21 7.82
CA VAL A 234 3.00 2.87 7.06
C VAL A 234 4.31 2.68 7.82
N PHE A 235 5.30 2.08 7.17
CA PHE A 235 6.64 1.89 7.70
C PHE A 235 7.68 2.41 6.71
N SER A 236 8.40 3.46 7.12
CA SER A 236 9.48 4.06 6.34
C SER A 236 10.83 3.82 7.00
N PHE A 237 11.85 3.48 6.21
CA PHE A 237 13.23 3.32 6.69
C PHE A 237 14.23 3.63 5.58
N ILE A 238 15.46 3.99 5.96
CA ILE A 238 16.58 4.06 5.03
C ILE A 238 17.01 2.62 4.72
N CYS A 239 16.99 2.25 3.44
CA CYS A 239 17.51 0.99 2.96
C CYS A 239 19.02 1.14 2.75
N GLU A 240 19.81 0.46 3.58
CA GLU A 240 21.27 0.42 3.51
C GLU A 240 21.80 -0.89 2.89
N GLY A 241 20.90 -1.76 2.45
CA GLY A 241 21.16 -3.09 1.92
C GLY A 241 19.90 -3.95 1.89
N ARG A 242 20.03 -5.22 1.45
CA ARG A 242 18.89 -6.12 1.25
C ARG A 242 18.19 -6.46 2.58
N ARG A 243 16.86 -6.36 2.60
CA ARG A 243 16.04 -6.68 3.77
C ARG A 243 14.87 -7.57 3.41
N SER A 244 14.58 -8.58 4.23
CA SER A 244 13.41 -9.45 4.06
C SER A 244 12.39 -9.18 5.17
N LEU A 245 11.17 -8.78 4.79
CA LEU A 245 10.11 -8.33 5.68
C LEU A 245 8.82 -9.12 5.43
N LEU A 246 8.15 -9.51 6.51
CA LEU A 246 6.80 -10.08 6.50
C LEU A 246 5.79 -9.00 6.91
N ALA A 247 4.81 -8.72 6.05
CA ALA A 247 3.66 -7.88 6.34
C ALA A 247 2.51 -8.72 6.90
N ARG A 248 2.12 -8.47 8.16
CA ARG A 248 1.20 -9.35 8.89
C ARG A 248 -0.22 -8.83 8.94
N PHE A 249 -1.14 -9.68 8.48
CA PHE A 249 -2.57 -9.43 8.43
C PHE A 249 -3.32 -10.55 9.15
N ARG A 250 -4.42 -10.21 9.81
CA ARG A 250 -5.33 -11.17 10.45
C ARG A 250 -6.76 -10.69 10.31
N LYS A 251 -7.74 -11.58 10.48
CA LYS A 251 -9.14 -11.16 10.61
C LYS A 251 -9.28 -10.24 11.83
N GLU A 252 -10.12 -9.22 11.72
CA GLU A 252 -10.42 -8.30 12.83
C GLU A 252 -10.81 -9.08 14.10
N LEU A 253 -10.25 -8.71 15.26
CA LEU A 253 -10.52 -9.44 16.50
C LEU A 253 -11.97 -9.24 16.96
N VAL A 254 -12.65 -10.36 17.19
CA VAL A 254 -14.00 -10.35 17.77
C VAL A 254 -13.91 -10.07 19.27
N SER A 255 -14.65 -9.06 19.75
CA SER A 255 -14.73 -8.75 21.17
C SER A 255 -15.50 -9.86 21.92
N ALA A 256 -14.95 -10.33 23.04
CA ALA A 256 -15.59 -11.28 23.94
C ALA A 256 -15.90 -10.63 25.30
N ASP A 257 -17.01 -11.01 25.92
CA ASP A 257 -17.31 -10.59 27.30
C ASP A 257 -16.42 -11.34 28.30
N GLY A 258 -15.42 -10.65 28.86
CA GLY A 258 -14.54 -11.22 29.88
C GLY A 258 -15.24 -11.59 31.20
N GLY A 259 -16.47 -11.10 31.44
CA GLY A 259 -17.29 -11.50 32.60
C GLY A 259 -17.85 -12.92 32.49
N SER A 260 -18.13 -13.38 31.27
CA SER A 260 -18.74 -14.68 30.99
C SER A 260 -17.77 -15.86 31.18
N LEU A 261 -18.27 -16.95 31.78
CA LEU A 261 -17.56 -18.23 31.81
C LEU A 261 -17.41 -18.85 30.41
N THR A 262 -18.29 -18.51 29.44
CA THR A 262 -18.23 -19.02 28.06
C THR A 262 -17.42 -18.14 27.10
N ALA A 263 -16.73 -17.11 27.59
CA ALA A 263 -15.91 -16.20 26.77
C ALA A 263 -14.92 -16.96 25.86
N VAL A 264 -15.01 -16.80 24.54
CA VAL A 264 -14.01 -17.38 23.62
C VAL A 264 -12.79 -16.46 23.63
N VAL A 265 -11.67 -16.90 24.21
CA VAL A 265 -10.43 -16.12 24.29
C VAL A 265 -9.31 -16.88 23.59
N GLY A 266 -8.76 -16.30 22.53
CA GLY A 266 -7.74 -16.93 21.69
C GLY A 266 -7.24 -15.99 20.59
N LYS A 267 -6.62 -16.55 19.53
CA LYS A 267 -5.94 -15.76 18.48
C LYS A 267 -6.85 -14.79 17.70
N GLN A 268 -8.14 -15.09 17.60
CA GLN A 268 -9.12 -14.35 16.79
C GLN A 268 -10.07 -13.48 17.64
N THR A 269 -9.87 -13.44 18.96
CA THR A 269 -10.72 -12.67 19.88
C THR A 269 -9.90 -11.78 20.81
N THR A 270 -10.57 -10.81 21.43
CA THR A 270 -10.00 -9.94 22.47
C THR A 270 -11.02 -9.66 23.57
N ILE A 271 -10.53 -9.53 24.81
CA ILE A 271 -11.30 -9.00 25.96
C ILE A 271 -10.83 -7.58 26.34
N GLY A 272 -10.07 -6.90 25.46
CA GLY A 272 -9.52 -5.58 25.71
C GLY A 272 -8.68 -5.54 26.99
N GLU A 273 -8.86 -4.48 27.79
CA GLU A 273 -8.21 -4.32 29.10
C GLU A 273 -9.04 -4.86 30.28
N TYR A 274 -10.01 -5.75 30.04
CA TYR A 274 -10.88 -6.32 31.07
C TYR A 274 -10.09 -6.85 32.29
N ALA A 275 -10.60 -6.55 33.49
CA ALA A 275 -10.10 -7.05 34.77
C ALA A 275 -11.29 -7.45 35.66
N PRO A 276 -11.32 -8.67 36.25
CA PRO A 276 -12.40 -9.08 37.13
C PRO A 276 -12.40 -8.28 38.45
N ALA A 277 -13.59 -7.93 38.93
CA ALA A 277 -13.78 -7.23 40.22
C ALA A 277 -13.79 -8.18 41.43
N ASP A 278 -13.96 -9.49 41.20
CA ASP A 278 -14.16 -10.56 42.18
C ASP A 278 -12.89 -11.40 42.44
N LEU A 279 -11.70 -10.80 42.25
CA LEU A 279 -10.41 -11.47 42.45
C LEU A 279 -10.08 -11.65 43.95
N VAL A 280 -9.81 -12.89 44.35
CA VAL A 280 -9.34 -13.28 45.69
C VAL A 280 -7.93 -13.87 45.62
N GLU A 281 -7.17 -13.78 46.72
CA GLU A 281 -5.86 -14.43 46.87
C GLU A 281 -6.03 -15.90 47.27
N LEU A 282 -5.34 -16.81 46.57
CA LEU A 282 -5.33 -18.23 46.91
C LEU A 282 -4.55 -18.49 48.20
N PRO A 283 -5.05 -19.38 49.08
CA PRO A 283 -4.36 -19.76 50.31
C PRO A 283 -3.04 -20.50 50.01
N SER A 284 -2.11 -20.47 50.97
CA SER A 284 -0.73 -20.92 50.73
C SER A 284 -0.55 -22.42 50.49
N HIS A 285 -1.54 -23.26 50.85
CA HIS A 285 -1.53 -24.69 50.50
C HIS A 285 -1.88 -24.94 49.03
N LEU A 286 -2.61 -24.01 48.39
CA LEU A 286 -2.84 -24.04 46.94
C LEU A 286 -1.76 -23.27 46.17
N SER A 287 -1.28 -22.14 46.71
CA SER A 287 -0.27 -21.32 46.02
C SER A 287 0.69 -20.61 46.97
N VAL A 288 1.93 -21.10 47.02
CA VAL A 288 3.05 -20.44 47.74
C VAL A 288 3.29 -19.01 47.22
N LYS A 289 3.04 -18.77 45.93
CA LYS A 289 3.17 -17.46 45.27
C LYS A 289 1.95 -16.54 45.46
N LYS A 290 0.96 -16.92 46.29
CA LYS A 290 -0.24 -16.11 46.59
C LYS A 290 -0.93 -15.61 45.32
N ARG A 291 -1.13 -16.50 44.35
CA ARG A 291 -1.77 -16.15 43.07
C ARG A 291 -3.23 -15.76 43.31
N ARG A 292 -3.77 -14.89 42.46
CA ARG A 292 -5.16 -14.45 42.51
C ARG A 292 -5.98 -15.10 41.42
N VAL A 293 -7.25 -15.40 41.69
CA VAL A 293 -8.25 -15.90 40.73
C VAL A 293 -9.63 -15.32 41.11
N ARG A 294 -10.65 -15.45 40.27
CA ARG A 294 -12.03 -15.09 40.64
C ARG A 294 -12.51 -15.97 41.80
N SER A 295 -13.33 -15.44 42.71
CA SER A 295 -13.82 -16.14 43.93
C SER A 295 -14.33 -17.56 43.67
N GLN A 296 -15.26 -17.73 42.74
CA GLN A 296 -15.82 -19.03 42.33
C GLN A 296 -14.75 -20.07 41.89
N VAL A 297 -13.60 -19.61 41.39
CA VAL A 297 -12.49 -20.47 40.96
C VAL A 297 -11.62 -20.86 42.14
N ALA A 298 -11.47 -19.99 43.15
CA ALA A 298 -10.83 -20.37 44.41
C ALA A 298 -11.64 -21.45 45.15
N ASP A 299 -12.97 -21.30 45.22
CA ASP A 299 -13.86 -22.28 45.83
C ASP A 299 -13.77 -23.65 45.11
N ALA A 300 -13.78 -23.65 43.78
CA ALA A 300 -13.64 -24.87 42.97
C ALA A 300 -12.24 -25.51 43.09
N LEU A 301 -11.17 -24.71 43.17
CA LEU A 301 -9.80 -25.19 43.39
C LEU A 301 -9.65 -25.88 44.75
N GLU A 302 -10.26 -25.34 45.80
CA GLU A 302 -10.21 -25.91 47.14
C GLU A 302 -10.84 -27.32 47.18
N ILE A 303 -12.04 -27.46 46.60
CA ILE A 303 -12.73 -28.75 46.49
C ILE A 303 -11.91 -29.74 45.63
N MET A 304 -11.37 -29.30 44.50
CA MET A 304 -10.55 -30.13 43.62
C MET A 304 -9.25 -30.59 44.28
N ALA A 305 -8.59 -29.70 45.04
CA ALA A 305 -7.35 -30.02 45.74
C ALA A 305 -7.56 -31.02 46.89
N GLN A 306 -8.67 -30.90 47.62
CA GLN A 306 -9.05 -31.88 48.65
C GLN A 306 -9.31 -33.27 48.04
N ALA A 307 -9.99 -33.34 46.90
CA ALA A 307 -10.19 -34.59 46.16
C ALA A 307 -8.86 -35.18 45.65
N ALA A 308 -7.98 -34.35 45.07
CA ALA A 308 -6.65 -34.79 44.65
C ALA A 308 -5.81 -35.31 45.82
N GLN A 309 -5.86 -34.64 46.97
CA GLN A 309 -5.12 -35.05 48.16
C GLN A 309 -5.65 -36.36 48.77
N ALA A 310 -6.96 -36.63 48.67
CA ALA A 310 -7.53 -37.93 49.02
C ALA A 310 -7.01 -39.07 48.12
N ASP A 311 -6.74 -38.78 46.85
CA ASP A 311 -6.07 -39.68 45.89
C ASP A 311 -4.52 -39.68 46.03
N GLY A 312 -3.96 -39.00 47.04
CA GLY A 312 -2.51 -38.92 47.29
C GLY A 312 -1.74 -37.96 46.37
N VAL A 313 -2.43 -37.04 45.68
CA VAL A 313 -1.86 -36.08 44.73
C VAL A 313 -1.95 -34.65 45.28
N GLN A 314 -0.81 -34.02 45.52
CA GLN A 314 -0.76 -32.60 45.90
C GLN A 314 -0.70 -31.72 44.65
N LEU A 315 -1.76 -30.91 44.45
CA LEU A 315 -1.82 -29.87 43.42
C LEU A 315 -1.22 -28.56 43.95
N ASN A 316 -0.49 -27.82 43.11
CA ASN A 316 -0.04 -26.45 43.41
C ASN A 316 -0.31 -25.54 42.19
N VAL A 317 -0.78 -24.33 42.44
CA VAL A 317 -1.03 -23.29 41.43
C VAL A 317 0.17 -22.34 41.37
N ASP A 318 0.91 -22.37 40.26
CA ASP A 318 2.09 -21.53 40.06
C ASP A 318 1.77 -20.18 39.39
N SER A 319 0.62 -20.06 38.74
CA SER A 319 0.15 -18.90 37.97
C SER A 319 -1.38 -18.83 38.01
N GLY A 320 -1.93 -17.61 37.94
CA GLY A 320 -3.37 -17.35 38.01
C GLY A 320 -3.74 -16.14 37.17
N TYR A 321 -4.55 -15.22 37.72
CA TYR A 321 -4.87 -13.95 37.08
C TYR A 321 -3.62 -13.16 36.67
N ARG A 322 -3.66 -12.62 35.44
CA ARG A 322 -2.62 -11.78 34.85
C ARG A 322 -3.28 -10.60 34.14
N SER A 323 -2.93 -9.37 34.54
CA SER A 323 -3.50 -8.16 33.91
C SER A 323 -3.06 -8.02 32.44
N TYR A 324 -3.82 -7.25 31.66
CA TYR A 324 -3.45 -6.83 30.31
C TYR A 324 -2.00 -6.31 30.22
N SER A 325 -1.63 -5.37 31.09
CA SER A 325 -0.27 -4.82 31.20
C SER A 325 0.79 -5.87 31.53
N THR A 326 0.50 -6.80 32.44
CA THR A 326 1.43 -7.89 32.77
C THR A 326 1.61 -8.85 31.60
N GLN A 327 0.55 -9.11 30.82
CA GLN A 327 0.61 -9.92 29.61
C GLN A 327 1.37 -9.21 28.49
N HIS A 328 1.22 -7.90 28.32
CA HIS A 328 1.99 -7.08 27.39
C HIS A 328 3.49 -7.24 27.65
N ASP A 329 3.93 -6.97 28.89
CA ASP A 329 5.34 -7.02 29.26
C ASP A 329 5.92 -8.45 29.20
N LEU A 330 5.08 -9.46 29.46
CA LEU A 330 5.44 -10.87 29.30
C LEU A 330 5.66 -11.23 27.84
N PHE A 331 4.70 -10.89 26.97
CA PHE A 331 4.73 -11.17 25.54
C PHE A 331 5.92 -10.51 24.87
N TYR A 332 6.10 -9.19 25.04
CA TYR A 332 7.19 -8.48 24.38
C TYR A 332 8.59 -8.84 24.92
N ARG A 333 8.70 -9.30 26.18
CA ARG A 333 9.95 -9.89 26.70
C ARG A 333 10.28 -11.21 26.00
N TYR A 334 9.27 -12.03 25.69
CA TYR A 334 9.45 -13.27 24.94
C TYR A 334 9.73 -13.02 23.46
N ALA A 335 8.99 -12.13 22.80
CA ALA A 335 9.23 -11.74 21.41
C ALA A 335 10.67 -11.21 21.20
N LYS A 336 11.15 -10.37 22.14
CA LYS A 336 12.53 -9.88 22.13
C LYS A 336 13.60 -10.97 22.31
N ARG A 337 13.28 -12.05 23.03
CA ARG A 337 14.23 -13.14 23.32
C ARG A 337 14.26 -14.20 22.22
N ASP A 338 13.10 -14.57 21.70
CA ASP A 338 12.91 -15.77 20.87
C ASP A 338 12.42 -15.47 19.44
N GLY A 339 12.07 -14.21 19.15
CA GLY A 339 11.35 -13.81 17.94
C GLY A 339 9.83 -13.78 18.16
N VAL A 340 9.13 -12.84 17.52
CA VAL A 340 7.69 -12.63 17.71
C VAL A 340 6.86 -13.82 17.20
N LEU A 341 7.26 -14.41 16.06
CA LEU A 341 6.58 -15.59 15.49
C LEU A 341 6.71 -16.83 16.41
N ALA A 342 7.85 -17.01 17.06
CA ALA A 342 8.05 -18.08 18.02
C ALA A 342 7.31 -17.81 19.35
N ALA A 343 7.37 -16.57 19.86
CA ALA A 343 6.71 -16.17 21.09
C ALA A 343 5.18 -16.34 21.01
N GLU A 344 4.57 -16.04 19.87
CA GLU A 344 3.13 -16.21 19.66
C GLU A 344 2.66 -17.66 19.81
N ARG A 345 3.50 -18.68 19.55
CA ARG A 345 3.12 -20.10 19.69
C ARG A 345 2.90 -20.56 21.13
N TYR A 346 3.37 -19.79 22.11
CA TYR A 346 3.27 -20.14 23.54
C TYR A 346 2.92 -18.95 24.45
N SER A 347 2.79 -17.74 23.91
CA SER A 347 2.42 -16.56 24.67
C SER A 347 1.38 -15.75 23.94
N ALA A 348 0.31 -15.42 24.65
CA ALA A 348 -0.75 -14.58 24.12
C ALA A 348 -0.29 -13.12 24.00
N ARG A 349 -0.76 -12.42 22.97
CA ARG A 349 -0.75 -10.95 22.96
C ARG A 349 -1.68 -10.43 24.09
N PRO A 350 -1.45 -9.23 24.63
CA PRO A 350 -2.33 -8.65 25.65
C PRO A 350 -3.77 -8.53 25.14
N GLY A 351 -4.75 -8.77 26.01
CA GLY A 351 -6.17 -8.87 25.64
C GLY A 351 -6.58 -10.22 25.02
N GLN A 352 -5.63 -11.09 24.67
CA GLN A 352 -5.88 -12.41 24.05
C GLN A 352 -5.49 -13.58 24.96
N SER A 353 -5.30 -13.33 26.26
CA SER A 353 -4.80 -14.29 27.26
C SER A 353 -5.91 -14.72 28.22
N GLU A 354 -6.18 -16.02 28.33
CA GLU A 354 -7.23 -16.50 29.23
C GLU A 354 -6.95 -16.18 30.71
N HIS A 355 -5.68 -16.02 31.12
CA HIS A 355 -5.33 -15.58 32.48
C HIS A 355 -5.96 -14.23 32.86
N GLN A 356 -6.25 -13.37 31.89
CA GLN A 356 -6.87 -12.08 32.14
C GLN A 356 -8.36 -12.21 32.50
N LEU A 357 -9.01 -13.35 32.21
CA LEU A 357 -10.34 -13.69 32.75
C LEU A 357 -10.32 -13.95 34.26
N GLY A 358 -9.14 -14.23 34.85
CA GLY A 358 -9.02 -14.67 36.23
C GLY A 358 -9.64 -16.04 36.53
N THR A 359 -10.07 -16.78 35.50
CA THR A 359 -10.65 -18.13 35.59
C THR A 359 -9.65 -19.24 35.27
N VAL A 360 -8.38 -18.89 35.04
CA VAL A 360 -7.34 -19.82 34.57
C VAL A 360 -6.20 -19.93 35.58
N VAL A 361 -5.67 -21.14 35.69
CA VAL A 361 -4.49 -21.46 36.48
C VAL A 361 -3.47 -22.28 35.68
N ASP A 362 -2.18 -22.02 35.94
CA ASP A 362 -1.11 -22.96 35.60
C ASP A 362 -0.78 -23.78 36.84
N PHE A 363 -0.88 -25.10 36.73
CA PHE A 363 -0.41 -26.02 37.77
C PHE A 363 1.10 -26.27 37.68
N GLY A 364 1.74 -26.48 38.84
CA GLY A 364 3.18 -26.73 38.92
C GLY A 364 3.61 -27.24 40.29
N GLY A 365 4.81 -26.85 40.71
CA GLY A 365 5.45 -27.36 41.93
C GLY A 365 6.15 -28.71 41.70
N THR A 366 6.55 -29.01 40.47
CA THR A 366 7.27 -30.24 40.09
C THR A 366 8.61 -29.91 39.44
N ASN A 367 9.44 -30.93 39.19
CA ASN A 367 10.68 -30.77 38.40
C ASN A 367 10.46 -30.84 36.87
N ARG A 368 9.20 -30.77 36.41
CA ARG A 368 8.79 -30.90 34.99
C ARG A 368 7.83 -29.80 34.51
N ASP A 369 7.63 -28.76 35.34
CA ASP A 369 6.72 -27.64 35.07
C ASP A 369 7.00 -26.96 33.71
N TYR A 370 5.96 -26.41 33.09
CA TYR A 370 6.03 -25.68 31.81
C TYR A 370 6.64 -26.48 30.64
N SER A 371 6.52 -27.81 30.66
CA SER A 371 6.93 -28.71 29.58
C SER A 371 5.93 -29.86 29.37
N ASP A 372 5.97 -30.51 28.19
CA ASP A 372 5.22 -31.75 27.89
C ASP A 372 5.32 -32.78 29.02
N ALA A 373 6.47 -32.86 29.68
CA ALA A 373 6.76 -33.84 30.74
C ALA A 373 5.94 -33.61 32.02
N PHE A 374 5.28 -32.45 32.20
CA PHE A 374 4.31 -32.25 33.29
C PHE A 374 3.13 -33.25 33.17
N ALA A 375 2.74 -33.63 31.95
CA ALA A 375 1.69 -34.64 31.71
C ALA A 375 2.03 -36.03 32.28
N ASP A 376 3.31 -36.34 32.50
CA ASP A 376 3.75 -37.61 33.07
C ASP A 376 3.76 -37.64 34.60
N THR A 377 3.63 -36.48 35.26
CA THR A 377 3.58 -36.36 36.73
C THR A 377 2.29 -36.95 37.30
N SER A 378 2.24 -37.21 38.60
CA SER A 378 0.99 -37.60 39.27
C SER A 378 -0.05 -36.48 39.18
N GLN A 379 0.36 -35.21 39.31
CA GLN A 379 -0.49 -34.03 39.12
C GLN A 379 -1.10 -33.98 37.72
N GLY A 380 -0.27 -34.02 36.66
CA GLY A 380 -0.74 -33.93 35.27
C GLY A 380 -1.70 -35.05 34.88
N LYS A 381 -1.40 -36.29 35.29
CA LYS A 381 -2.28 -37.45 35.07
C LYS A 381 -3.60 -37.32 35.81
N TRP A 382 -3.56 -36.88 37.07
CA TRP A 382 -4.77 -36.70 37.88
C TRP A 382 -5.66 -35.59 37.32
N LEU A 383 -5.08 -34.44 36.96
CA LEU A 383 -5.80 -33.31 36.36
C LEU A 383 -6.51 -33.72 35.06
N LEU A 384 -5.81 -34.38 34.14
CA LEU A 384 -6.39 -34.83 32.87
C LEU A 384 -7.59 -35.80 33.05
N ALA A 385 -7.55 -36.61 34.11
CA ALA A 385 -8.57 -37.59 34.46
C ALA A 385 -9.74 -37.03 35.28
N ASN A 386 -9.53 -35.96 36.05
CA ASN A 386 -10.48 -35.51 37.09
C ASN A 386 -10.89 -34.04 37.05
N ALA A 387 -10.09 -33.12 36.48
CA ALA A 387 -10.30 -31.67 36.65
C ALA A 387 -11.66 -31.18 36.13
N TYR A 388 -12.19 -31.79 35.08
CA TYR A 388 -13.51 -31.46 34.51
C TYR A 388 -14.66 -31.66 35.50
N LYS A 389 -14.54 -32.61 36.45
CA LYS A 389 -15.53 -32.87 37.51
C LYS A 389 -15.70 -31.69 38.47
N PHE A 390 -14.71 -30.78 38.49
CA PHE A 390 -14.66 -29.58 39.31
C PHE A 390 -14.77 -28.30 38.48
N GLY A 391 -15.18 -28.40 37.21
CA GLY A 391 -15.39 -27.26 36.32
C GLY A 391 -14.16 -26.82 35.50
N PHE A 392 -13.05 -27.55 35.55
CA PHE A 392 -11.80 -27.18 34.86
C PHE A 392 -11.56 -27.96 33.57
N ALA A 393 -11.39 -27.24 32.46
CA ALA A 393 -11.06 -27.76 31.15
C ALA A 393 -9.59 -27.48 30.78
N LEU A 394 -8.98 -28.38 30.01
CA LEU A 394 -7.62 -28.21 29.47
C LEU A 394 -7.70 -27.38 28.19
N SER A 395 -7.20 -26.15 28.21
CA SER A 395 -7.36 -25.23 27.06
C SER A 395 -6.53 -25.63 25.84
N TYR A 396 -5.32 -26.15 26.05
CA TYR A 396 -4.35 -26.42 24.97
C TYR A 396 -3.92 -27.90 24.93
N PRO A 397 -4.77 -28.81 24.40
CA PRO A 397 -4.48 -30.24 24.30
C PRO A 397 -3.44 -30.59 23.22
N LYS A 398 -2.84 -31.78 23.36
CA LYS A 398 -1.73 -32.23 22.48
C LYS A 398 -2.20 -32.43 21.04
N GLY A 399 -1.43 -31.92 20.09
CA GLY A 399 -1.73 -32.03 18.65
C GLY A 399 -2.73 -30.99 18.13
N CYS A 400 -3.27 -30.11 18.97
CA CYS A 400 -4.34 -29.17 18.60
C CYS A 400 -3.86 -27.73 18.33
N GLU A 401 -2.55 -27.50 18.15
CA GLU A 401 -1.97 -26.17 17.94
C GLU A 401 -2.54 -25.44 16.71
N GLY A 402 -2.92 -26.17 15.65
CA GLY A 402 -3.60 -25.60 14.48
C GLY A 402 -5.05 -25.14 14.74
N ILE A 403 -5.64 -25.50 15.87
CA ILE A 403 -7.00 -25.11 16.29
C ILE A 403 -6.92 -24.01 17.36
N THR A 404 -6.08 -24.21 18.38
CA THR A 404 -5.96 -23.28 19.52
C THR A 404 -5.05 -22.08 19.21
N GLY A 405 -4.11 -22.23 18.28
CA GLY A 405 -3.01 -21.30 18.04
C GLY A 405 -1.91 -21.35 19.11
N TYR A 406 -1.92 -22.34 20.01
CA TYR A 406 -0.93 -22.53 21.07
C TYR A 406 -0.45 -23.98 21.11
N LYS A 407 0.84 -24.16 21.40
CA LYS A 407 1.45 -25.47 21.66
C LYS A 407 0.72 -26.23 22.80
N TYR A 408 1.06 -27.50 22.98
CA TYR A 408 0.56 -28.30 24.10
C TYR A 408 1.00 -27.73 25.46
N GLU A 409 0.03 -27.48 26.36
CA GLU A 409 0.29 -26.96 27.71
C GLU A 409 -0.46 -27.78 28.78
N PRO A 410 0.04 -28.97 29.17
CA PRO A 410 -0.63 -29.88 30.12
C PRO A 410 -0.85 -29.33 31.54
N TRP A 411 -0.39 -28.12 31.83
CA TRP A 411 -0.53 -27.41 33.10
C TRP A 411 -1.64 -26.34 33.10
N HIS A 412 -2.06 -25.86 31.92
CA HIS A 412 -2.97 -24.71 31.77
C HIS A 412 -4.43 -25.18 31.76
N TYR A 413 -5.16 -24.89 32.85
CA TYR A 413 -6.57 -25.25 32.99
C TYR A 413 -7.44 -24.03 33.23
N ARG A 414 -8.58 -23.99 32.53
CA ARG A 414 -9.58 -22.95 32.64
C ARG A 414 -10.85 -23.46 33.30
N PHE A 415 -11.32 -22.73 34.30
CA PHE A 415 -12.63 -22.91 34.88
C PHE A 415 -13.73 -22.37 33.96
N ILE A 416 -14.75 -23.19 33.68
CA ILE A 416 -15.97 -22.82 32.96
C ILE A 416 -17.26 -23.20 33.73
N GLY A 417 -17.14 -23.71 34.95
CA GLY A 417 -18.25 -24.29 35.72
C GLY A 417 -18.44 -25.78 35.47
N VAL A 418 -18.98 -26.50 36.47
CA VAL A 418 -19.05 -27.97 36.49
C VAL A 418 -19.85 -28.54 35.33
N ASP A 419 -21.07 -28.06 35.11
CA ASP A 419 -21.97 -28.58 34.07
C ASP A 419 -21.41 -28.36 32.65
N LEU A 420 -20.80 -27.18 32.42
CA LEU A 420 -20.14 -26.86 31.15
C LEU A 420 -18.87 -27.68 30.93
N ALA A 421 -18.08 -27.95 31.97
CA ALA A 421 -16.88 -28.79 31.88
C ALA A 421 -17.23 -30.27 31.67
N LEU A 422 -18.34 -30.75 32.22
CA LEU A 422 -18.87 -32.09 31.95
C LEU A 422 -19.33 -32.21 30.49
N ALA A 423 -20.17 -31.27 30.01
CA ALA A 423 -20.61 -31.23 28.62
C ALA A 423 -19.46 -31.06 27.62
N TRP A 424 -18.43 -30.27 27.97
CA TRP A 424 -17.19 -30.18 27.19
C TRP A 424 -16.49 -31.54 27.11
N LYS A 425 -16.29 -32.22 28.26
CA LYS A 425 -15.61 -33.51 28.32
C LYS A 425 -16.33 -34.59 27.51
N GLU A 426 -17.66 -34.58 27.52
CA GLU A 426 -18.51 -35.49 26.73
C GLU A 426 -18.48 -35.18 25.22
N SER A 427 -18.32 -33.91 24.83
CA SER A 427 -18.29 -33.50 23.41
C SER A 427 -17.06 -33.99 22.64
N GLY A 428 -15.94 -34.23 23.33
CA GLY A 428 -14.65 -34.57 22.70
C GLY A 428 -13.95 -33.44 21.95
N LEU A 429 -14.53 -32.23 21.92
CA LEU A 429 -13.97 -31.05 21.27
C LEU A 429 -12.80 -30.44 22.06
N THR A 430 -11.97 -29.62 21.40
CA THR A 430 -11.11 -28.68 22.16
C THR A 430 -11.97 -27.66 22.89
N LEU A 431 -11.43 -27.04 23.95
CA LEU A 431 -12.18 -26.05 24.73
C LEU A 431 -12.66 -24.86 23.87
N ILE A 432 -11.80 -24.39 22.96
CA ILE A 432 -12.12 -23.24 22.10
C ILE A 432 -13.27 -23.56 21.13
N GLU A 433 -13.27 -24.75 20.50
CA GLU A 433 -14.35 -25.21 19.62
C GLU A 433 -15.67 -25.39 20.38
N PHE A 434 -15.63 -25.97 21.58
CA PHE A 434 -16.82 -26.15 22.41
C PHE A 434 -17.46 -24.82 22.81
N LEU A 435 -16.66 -23.84 23.21
CA LEU A 435 -17.15 -22.50 23.57
C LEU A 435 -17.66 -21.72 22.35
N GLN A 436 -17.01 -21.86 21.18
CA GLN A 436 -17.50 -21.31 19.92
C GLN A 436 -18.85 -21.92 19.52
N MET A 437 -19.00 -23.25 19.60
CA MET A 437 -20.25 -23.95 19.32
C MET A 437 -21.37 -23.52 20.28
N LYS A 438 -21.06 -23.35 21.58
CA LYS A 438 -22.05 -22.89 22.57
C LYS A 438 -22.55 -21.47 22.29
N ASN A 439 -21.64 -20.52 22.07
CA ASN A 439 -21.99 -19.13 21.79
C ASN A 439 -22.61 -18.90 20.39
N GLN A 440 -22.82 -19.96 19.59
CA GLN A 440 -23.59 -19.93 18.33
C GLN A 440 -25.01 -20.53 18.48
N ALA A 441 -25.29 -21.22 19.60
CA ALA A 441 -26.56 -21.87 19.87
C ALA A 441 -27.47 -21.07 20.82
N ASP A 442 -26.89 -20.09 21.53
CA ASP A 442 -27.54 -19.10 22.39
C ASP A 442 -27.83 -17.79 21.64
#